data_AF-A0A661JW24-F1
#
_entry.id   AF-A0A661JW24-F1
#
_cell.length_a   1.000
_cell.length_b   1.000
_cell.length_c   1.000
_cell.angle_alpha   90.00
_cell.angle_beta   90.00
_cell.angle_gamma   90.00
#
_symmetry.space_group_name_H-M   'P 1'
#
loop_
_entity.id
_entity.type
_entity.pdbx_description
1 polymer ?
#
loop_
_entity_poly.entity_id
_entity_poly.type
_entity_poly.pdbx_seq_one_letter_code
_entity_poly.pdbx_strand_id
1 'polypeptide(L)'
;MKTRRSIVKFNALKYKKASRQQKTIILSDLVRTTHLSRKYLTMLLNNTGKVRYTSEGIKLVGDPTVIYFHKRGRKKKYTRELIPYLKALWVLAGYRSSVHLKA
;
A
#
# COMPACT_ATOMS: atom_id res chain seq x y z
N MET A 1 8.92 2.23 -2.42
CA MET A 1 7.74 1.34 -2.54
C MET A 1 7.67 0.57 -3.85
N LYS A 2 7.93 1.20 -5.02
CA LYS A 2 7.86 0.52 -6.33
C LYS A 2 8.75 -0.74 -6.42
N THR A 3 10.03 -0.63 -6.04
CA THR A 3 11.02 -1.73 -6.11
C THR A 3 10.58 -2.98 -5.33
N ARG A 4 10.17 -2.82 -4.07
CA ARG A 4 9.69 -3.93 -3.23
C ARG A 4 8.49 -4.65 -3.85
N ARG A 5 7.58 -3.92 -4.50
CA ARG A 5 6.39 -4.50 -5.13
C ARG A 5 6.68 -5.15 -6.48
N SER A 6 7.67 -4.68 -7.24
CA SER A 6 8.14 -5.37 -8.44
C SER A 6 8.71 -6.75 -8.09
N ILE A 7 9.46 -6.87 -7.00
CA ILE A 7 9.96 -8.15 -6.48
C ILE A 7 8.80 -9.09 -6.15
N VAL A 8 7.74 -8.59 -5.52
CA VAL A 8 6.53 -9.39 -5.23
C VAL A 8 5.83 -9.82 -6.51
N LYS A 9 5.70 -8.93 -7.52
CA LYS A 9 5.08 -9.24 -8.82
C LYS A 9 5.80 -10.38 -9.53
N PHE A 10 7.14 -10.34 -9.56
CA PHE A 10 7.95 -11.38 -10.18
C PHE A 10 7.80 -12.74 -9.46
N ASN A 11 7.79 -12.73 -8.13
CA ASN A 11 7.66 -13.96 -7.33
C ASN A 11 6.24 -14.53 -7.27
N ALA A 12 5.22 -13.76 -7.67
CA ALA A 12 3.82 -14.19 -7.57
C ALA A 12 3.50 -15.46 -8.38
N LEU A 13 4.05 -15.60 -9.59
CA LEU A 13 3.84 -16.79 -10.41
C LEU A 13 4.45 -18.04 -9.77
N LYS A 14 5.69 -17.92 -9.26
CA LYS A 14 6.38 -19.01 -8.56
C LYS A 14 5.62 -19.41 -7.29
N TYR A 15 5.18 -18.42 -6.50
CA TYR A 15 4.41 -18.65 -5.28
C TYR A 15 3.09 -19.38 -5.52
N LYS A 16 2.35 -19.05 -6.59
CA LYS A 16 1.07 -19.70 -6.91
C LYS A 16 1.24 -21.17 -7.27
N LYS A 17 2.29 -21.52 -8.02
CA LYS A 17 2.60 -22.89 -8.45
C LYS A 17 3.30 -23.73 -7.37
N ALA A 18 3.84 -23.09 -6.34
CA ALA A 18 4.60 -23.75 -5.29
C ALA A 18 3.76 -24.63 -4.35
N SER A 19 4.38 -25.69 -3.82
CA SER A 19 3.83 -26.53 -2.76
C SER A 19 3.79 -25.79 -1.41
N ARG A 20 3.12 -26.36 -0.39
CA ARG A 20 3.00 -25.72 0.94
C ARG A 20 4.36 -25.38 1.56
N GLN A 21 5.34 -26.28 1.47
CA GLN A 21 6.68 -26.07 2.01
C GLN A 21 7.43 -24.97 1.24
N GLN A 22 7.38 -25.03 -0.09
CA GLN A 22 8.01 -24.03 -0.96
C GLN A 22 7.41 -22.62 -0.75
N LYS A 23 6.09 -22.52 -0.57
CA LYS A 23 5.42 -21.27 -0.22
C LYS A 23 5.95 -20.66 1.09
N THR A 24 6.21 -21.50 2.10
CA THR A 24 6.76 -21.04 3.38
C THR A 24 8.14 -20.44 3.19
N ILE A 25 9.01 -21.08 2.40
CA ILE A 25 10.37 -20.62 2.10
C ILE A 25 10.32 -19.28 1.33
N ILE A 26 9.53 -19.22 0.25
CA ILE A 26 9.34 -18.00 -0.56
C ILE A 26 8.85 -16.84 0.30
N LEU A 27 7.90 -17.07 1.21
CA LEU A 27 7.40 -16.03 2.10
C LEU A 27 8.47 -15.55 3.08
N SER A 28 9.26 -16.46 3.64
CA SER A 28 10.33 -16.11 4.58
C SER A 28 11.40 -15.25 3.91
N ASP A 29 11.80 -15.59 2.68
CA ASP A 29 12.73 -14.78 1.89
C ASP A 29 12.14 -13.41 1.51
N LEU A 30 10.86 -13.36 1.14
CA LEU A 30 10.19 -12.10 0.83
C LEU A 30 10.08 -11.19 2.06
N VAL A 31 9.84 -11.75 3.25
CA VAL A 31 9.84 -10.98 4.50
C VAL A 31 11.24 -10.39 4.75
N ARG A 32 12.29 -11.21 4.62
CA ARG A 32 13.69 -10.77 4.82
C ARG A 32 14.11 -9.67 3.85
N THR A 33 13.72 -9.76 2.58
CA THR A 33 14.13 -8.82 1.52
C THR A 33 13.30 -7.53 1.50
N THR A 34 11.99 -7.62 1.74
CA THR A 34 11.07 -6.47 1.60
C THR A 34 10.72 -5.80 2.93
N HIS A 35 10.99 -6.47 4.05
CA HIS A 35 10.58 -6.08 5.41
C HIS A 35 9.07 -5.81 5.52
N LEU A 36 8.26 -6.46 4.69
CA LEU A 36 6.80 -6.39 4.74
C LEU A 36 6.26 -7.50 5.63
N SER A 37 5.10 -7.26 6.25
CA SER A 37 4.47 -8.28 7.08
C SER A 37 4.04 -9.48 6.23
N ARG A 38 4.16 -10.68 6.82
CA ARG A 38 3.84 -11.94 6.16
C ARG A 38 2.40 -11.96 5.64
N LYS A 39 1.44 -11.51 6.47
CA LYS A 39 0.02 -11.38 6.10
C LYS A 39 -0.18 -10.49 4.87
N TYR A 40 0.55 -9.37 4.81
CA TYR A 40 0.47 -8.44 3.69
C TYR A 40 1.05 -9.03 2.40
N LEU A 41 2.20 -9.72 2.49
CA LEU A 41 2.81 -10.42 1.36
C LEU A 41 1.88 -11.51 0.80
N THR A 42 1.28 -12.33 1.66
CA THR A 42 0.33 -13.37 1.23
C THR A 42 -0.86 -12.75 0.48
N MET A 43 -1.42 -11.66 0.98
CA MET A 43 -2.52 -10.95 0.33
C MET A 43 -2.10 -10.41 -1.05
N LEU A 44 -0.91 -9.80 -1.16
CA LEU A 44 -0.40 -9.30 -2.45
C LEU A 44 -0.17 -10.44 -3.46
N LEU A 45 0.51 -11.51 -3.05
CA LEU A 45 0.83 -12.64 -3.93
C LEU A 45 -0.44 -13.35 -4.43
N ASN A 46 -1.43 -13.53 -3.56
CA ASN A 46 -2.70 -14.16 -3.92
C ASN A 46 -3.54 -13.28 -4.87
N ASN A 47 -3.49 -11.96 -4.70
CA ASN A 47 -4.28 -11.03 -5.52
C ASN A 47 -3.59 -10.60 -6.82
N THR A 48 -2.28 -10.80 -6.94
CA THR A 48 -1.52 -10.47 -8.15
C THR A 48 -2.05 -11.28 -9.34
N GLY A 49 -2.47 -10.61 -10.41
CA GLY A 49 -3.02 -11.23 -11.62
C GLY A 49 -4.41 -11.86 -11.45
N LYS A 50 -5.10 -11.66 -10.32
CA LYS A 50 -6.52 -12.04 -10.23
C LYS A 50 -7.35 -11.07 -11.08
N VAL A 51 -8.25 -11.65 -11.88
CA VAL A 51 -9.20 -10.91 -12.70
C VAL A 51 -10.53 -10.84 -11.96
N ARG A 52 -11.15 -9.66 -11.91
CA ARG A 52 -12.52 -9.45 -11.44
C ARG A 52 -13.28 -8.66 -12.49
N TYR A 53 -14.57 -8.90 -12.61
CA TYR A 53 -15.45 -8.15 -13.49
C TYR A 53 -16.36 -7.25 -12.66
N THR A 54 -16.57 -6.04 -13.14
CA THR A 54 -17.59 -5.13 -12.61
C THR A 54 -18.95 -5.51 -13.18
N SER A 55 -20.06 -5.10 -12.56
CA SER A 55 -21.42 -5.27 -13.11
C SER A 55 -21.57 -4.70 -14.52
N GLU A 56 -20.78 -3.69 -14.86
CA GLU A 56 -20.67 -3.06 -16.18
C GLU A 56 -19.77 -3.82 -17.17
N GLY A 57 -19.27 -5.01 -16.81
CA GLY A 57 -18.40 -5.83 -17.66
C GLY A 57 -16.91 -5.42 -17.68
N ILE A 58 -16.51 -4.39 -16.92
CA ILE A 58 -15.12 -3.90 -16.89
C ILE A 58 -14.20 -4.93 -16.23
N LYS A 59 -13.14 -5.34 -16.94
CA LYS A 59 -12.11 -6.29 -16.48
C LYS A 59 -11.07 -5.59 -15.60
N LEU A 60 -11.07 -5.91 -14.31
CA LEU A 60 -10.10 -5.44 -13.32
C LEU A 60 -9.02 -6.49 -13.07
N VAL A 61 -7.75 -6.12 -13.24
CA VAL A 61 -6.60 -6.99 -12.96
C VAL A 61 -5.86 -6.49 -11.72
N GLY A 62 -5.67 -7.37 -10.74
CA GLY A 62 -4.89 -7.05 -9.55
C GLY A 62 -3.41 -6.88 -9.86
N ASP A 63 -2.92 -5.66 -10.00
CA ASP A 63 -1.49 -5.37 -10.11
C ASP A 63 -0.95 -4.81 -8.78
N PRO A 64 0.01 -5.49 -8.10
CA PRO A 64 0.60 -4.97 -6.88
C PRO A 64 1.41 -3.69 -7.12
N THR A 65 1.97 -3.45 -8.30
CA THR A 65 2.80 -2.27 -8.57
C THR A 65 1.99 -0.98 -8.73
N VAL A 66 0.70 -1.09 -9.08
CA VAL A 66 -0.20 0.06 -9.18
C VAL A 66 -0.60 0.49 -7.78
N ILE A 67 -0.34 1.76 -7.48
CA ILE A 67 -0.61 2.35 -6.18
C ILE A 67 -1.49 3.58 -6.41
N TYR A 68 -2.74 3.54 -5.93
CA TYR A 68 -3.63 4.71 -5.91
C TYR A 68 -3.50 5.57 -4.64
N PHE A 69 -2.50 5.32 -3.78
CA PHE A 69 -2.29 6.12 -2.56
C PHE A 69 -2.05 7.61 -2.85
N HIS A 70 -1.56 7.96 -4.04
CA HIS A 70 -1.39 9.36 -4.45
C HIS A 70 -2.71 10.11 -4.64
N LYS A 71 -3.85 9.41 -4.70
CA LYS A 71 -5.21 9.96 -4.76
C LYS A 71 -6.01 9.73 -3.47
N ARG A 72 -5.41 9.17 -2.40
CA ARG A 72 -6.11 9.02 -1.12
C ARG A 72 -6.28 10.39 -0.46
N GLY A 73 -7.54 10.79 -0.28
CA GLY A 73 -7.94 12.00 0.42
C GLY A 73 -7.77 13.28 -0.41
N ARG A 74 -8.61 14.28 -0.11
CA ARG A 74 -8.38 15.66 -0.57
C ARG A 74 -7.10 16.15 0.09
N LYS A 75 -6.04 16.42 -0.69
CA LYS A 75 -4.89 17.18 -0.19
C LYS A 75 -5.44 18.51 0.30
N LYS A 76 -5.47 18.74 1.61
CA LYS A 76 -5.99 19.99 2.18
C LYS A 76 -5.02 21.09 1.75
N LYS A 77 -5.43 21.90 0.76
CA LYS A 77 -4.79 23.18 0.48
C LYS A 77 -5.39 24.16 1.49
N TYR A 78 -4.64 24.46 2.53
CA TYR A 78 -5.01 25.51 3.47
C TYR A 78 -4.66 26.86 2.85
N THR A 79 -5.62 27.77 2.80
CA THR A 79 -5.37 29.18 2.48
C THR A 79 -4.43 29.76 3.54
N ARG A 80 -3.56 30.72 3.16
CA ARG A 80 -2.61 31.35 4.10
C ARG A 80 -3.29 31.89 5.36
N GLU A 81 -4.50 32.39 5.23
CA GLU A 81 -5.35 32.91 6.31
C GLU A 81 -5.74 31.87 7.36
N LEU A 82 -5.85 30.59 6.99
CA LEU A 82 -6.28 29.52 7.88
C LEU A 82 -5.12 28.89 8.67
N ILE A 83 -3.88 29.12 8.25
CA ILE A 83 -2.68 28.58 8.89
C ILE A 83 -2.56 28.94 10.38
N PRO A 84 -2.73 30.21 10.82
CA PRO A 84 -2.57 30.57 12.23
C PRO A 84 -3.59 29.85 13.14
N TYR A 85 -4.86 29.78 12.73
CA TYR A 85 -5.91 29.10 13.48
C TYR A 85 -5.66 27.59 13.61
N LEU A 86 -5.17 26.98 12.53
CA LEU A 86 -4.82 25.56 12.53
C LEU A 86 -3.60 25.27 13.41
N LYS A 87 -2.60 26.15 13.45
CA LYS A 87 -1.46 26.04 14.36
C LYS A 87 -1.91 26.14 15.82
N ALA A 88 -2.81 27.06 16.15
CA ALA A 88 -3.37 27.18 17.50
C ALA A 88 -4.14 25.92 17.93
N LEU A 89 -5.05 25.43 17.08
CA LEU A 89 -5.77 24.18 17.32
C LEU A 89 -4.84 22.97 17.44
N TRP A 90 -3.75 22.94 16.68
CA TRP A 90 -2.76 21.85 16.73
C TRP A 90 -2.01 21.81 18.06
N VAL A 91 -1.64 22.98 18.60
CA VAL A 91 -1.04 23.10 19.93
C VAL A 91 -2.02 22.64 21.00
N LEU A 92 -3.27 23.13 20.95
CA LEU A 92 -4.33 22.74 21.90
C LEU A 92 -4.64 21.24 21.87
N ALA A 93 -4.56 20.61 20.69
CA ALA A 93 -4.76 19.18 20.53
C ALA A 93 -3.55 18.31 20.94
N GLY A 94 -2.53 18.90 21.57
CA GLY A 94 -1.32 18.17 21.98
C GLY A 94 -0.54 17.63 20.79
N TYR A 95 -0.49 18.39 19.70
CA TYR A 95 0.22 18.08 18.47
C TYR A 95 -0.27 16.82 17.71
N ARG A 96 -1.47 16.30 18.01
CA ARG A 96 -2.00 15.03 17.45
C ARG A 96 -2.46 15.05 15.98
N SER A 97 -2.11 16.06 15.18
CA SER A 97 -2.55 16.17 13.76
C SER A 97 -1.47 15.76 12.74
N SER A 98 -1.89 15.44 11.51
CA SER A 98 -1.06 14.84 10.45
C SER A 98 0.21 15.63 10.13
N VAL A 99 1.28 14.91 9.74
CA VAL A 99 2.66 15.30 9.32
C VAL A 99 2.77 16.54 8.38
N HIS A 100 1.65 17.09 7.91
CA HIS A 100 1.57 18.20 6.97
C HIS A 100 1.55 19.59 7.61
N LEU A 101 1.38 19.70 8.94
CA LEU A 101 1.63 20.92 9.70
C LEU A 101 3.05 20.83 10.27
N LYS A 102 4.06 21.12 9.43
CA LYS A 102 5.43 21.33 9.92
C LYS A 102 5.51 22.75 10.50
N ALA A 103 6.18 22.87 11.64
CA ALA A 103 6.41 24.14 12.34
C ALA A 103 7.06 25.16 11.41
#